data_AF-A0A1I4ZJP3-F1
#
_entry.id   AF-A0A1I4ZJP3-F1
#
_cell.length_a   1.000
_cell.length_b   1.000
_cell.length_c   1.000
_cell.angle_alpha   90.00
_cell.angle_beta   90.00
_cell.angle_gamma   90.00
#
_symmetry.space_group_name_H-M   'P 1'
#
loop_
_entity.id
_entity.type
_entity.pdbx_description
1 polymer ?
#
loop_
_entity_poly.entity_id
_entity_poly.type
_entity_poly.pdbx_seq_one_letter_code
_entity_poly.pdbx_strand_id
1 'polypeptide(L)'
;MVGVDQDPELIEVARAIALDAEAISPSPCTMDEEPAFAALDTQLLAYSIGRDRVRTGAVSYDFPILMQAIEHVIAREKSASL
;
A
#
# COMPACT_ATOMS: atom_id res chain seq x y z
N MET A 1 -3.54 7.78 19.94
CA MET A 1 -3.50 7.26 18.55
C MET A 1 -2.18 7.68 17.97
N VAL A 2 -1.22 6.75 17.90
CA VAL A 2 0.10 7.01 17.30
C VAL A 2 -0.12 7.01 15.80
N GLY A 3 0.10 8.16 15.17
CA GLY A 3 -0.14 8.34 13.75
C GLY A 3 0.80 7.47 12.93
N VAL A 4 0.25 6.76 11.96
CA VAL A 4 0.94 5.96 10.95
C VAL A 4 2.00 6.78 10.17
N ASP A 5 1.94 8.10 10.28
CA ASP A 5 2.86 9.08 9.68
C ASP A 5 4.24 9.21 10.36
N GLN A 6 4.49 8.55 11.51
CA GLN A 6 5.72 8.79 12.28
C GLN A 6 6.87 7.81 11.99
N ASP A 7 6.62 6.73 11.25
CA ASP A 7 7.63 5.70 10.99
C ASP A 7 7.94 5.61 9.49
N PRO A 8 9.12 6.09 9.03
CA PRO A 8 9.49 6.05 7.63
C PRO A 8 9.68 4.62 7.11
N GLU A 9 10.09 3.68 7.96
CA GLU A 9 10.30 2.28 7.59
C GLU A 9 8.94 1.60 7.33
N LEU A 10 7.93 1.89 8.16
CA LEU A 10 6.55 1.45 7.93
C LEU A 10 5.99 1.94 6.59
N ILE A 11 6.23 3.22 6.25
CA ILE A 11 5.78 3.83 4.98
C ILE A 11 6.51 3.17 3.80
N GLU A 12 7.81 2.92 3.90
CA GLU A 12 8.57 2.25 2.84
C GLU A 12 8.09 0.82 2.60
N VAL A 13 7.86 0.05 3.68
CA VAL A 13 7.31 -1.31 3.59
C VAL A 13 5.92 -1.28 2.97
N ALA A 14 5.04 -0.38 3.42
CA ALA A 14 3.70 -0.23 2.85
C ALA A 14 3.74 0.14 1.36
N ARG A 15 4.67 1.01 0.96
CA ARG A 15 4.88 1.39 -0.44
C ARG A 15 5.41 0.24 -1.28
N ALA A 16 6.33 -0.56 -0.75
CA ALA A 16 6.80 -1.76 -1.43
C ALA A 16 5.66 -2.78 -1.63
N ILE A 17 4.81 -2.97 -0.62
CA ILE A 17 3.62 -3.84 -0.74
C ILE A 17 2.64 -3.31 -1.78
N ALA A 18 2.37 -2.00 -1.78
CA ALA A 18 1.47 -1.39 -2.75
C ALA A 18 2.02 -1.48 -4.19
N LEU A 19 3.35 -1.40 -4.37
CA LEU A 19 4.01 -1.64 -5.66
C LEU A 19 3.91 -3.11 -6.10
N ASP A 20 4.18 -4.06 -5.19
CA ASP A 20 4.09 -5.50 -5.48
C ASP A 20 2.67 -5.94 -5.83
N ALA A 21 1.68 -5.26 -5.26
CA ALA A 21 0.26 -5.47 -5.56
C ALA A 21 -0.22 -4.73 -6.80
N GLU A 22 0.65 -3.97 -7.47
CA GLU A 22 0.32 -3.07 -8.58
C GLU A 22 -0.76 -2.03 -8.22
N ALA A 23 -0.95 -1.77 -6.91
CA ALA A 23 -1.89 -0.78 -6.41
C ALA A 23 -1.40 0.67 -6.59
N ILE A 24 -0.09 0.84 -6.81
CA ILE A 24 0.54 2.09 -7.22
C ILE A 24 1.50 1.83 -8.38
N SER A 25 1.57 2.76 -9.32
CA SER A 25 2.45 2.64 -10.49
C SER A 25 3.86 3.17 -10.19
N PRO A 26 4.93 2.47 -10.61
CA PRO A 26 6.31 2.94 -10.43
C PRO A 26 6.70 4.12 -11.34
N SER A 27 5.81 4.64 -12.18
CA SER A 27 6.09 5.75 -13.11
C SER A 27 4.82 6.55 -13.47
N PRO A 28 4.89 7.88 -13.59
CA PRO A 28 3.74 8.74 -13.93
C PRO A 28 3.37 8.74 -15.43
N CYS A 29 3.74 7.71 -16.21
CA CYS A 29 3.64 7.75 -17.67
C CYS A 29 2.57 6.85 -18.30
N THR A 30 1.71 6.19 -17.53
CA THR A 30 0.59 5.44 -18.08
C THR A 30 -0.71 6.17 -17.77
N MET A 31 -1.25 6.84 -18.78
CA MET A 31 -2.64 7.28 -18.80
C MET A 31 -3.53 6.03 -18.90
N ASP A 32 -3.76 5.37 -17.80
CA ASP A 32 -4.78 4.33 -17.72
C ASP A 32 -5.77 4.74 -16.64
N GLU A 33 -6.98 5.08 -17.07
CA GLU A 33 -8.16 5.12 -16.22
C GLU A 33 -8.37 3.70 -15.69
N GLU A 34 -7.70 3.34 -14.60
CA GLU A 34 -7.91 2.03 -13.97
C GLU A 34 -9.39 1.91 -13.59
N PRO A 35 -10.10 0.87 -14.07
CA PRO A 35 -11.48 0.65 -13.69
C PRO A 35 -11.52 0.44 -12.17
N ALA A 36 -12.47 1.07 -11.48
CA ALA A 36 -12.58 1.02 -10.01
C ALA A 36 -12.62 -0.41 -9.43
N PHE A 37 -12.96 -1.42 -10.24
CA PHE A 37 -12.87 -2.83 -9.88
C PHE A 37 -11.43 -3.34 -9.78
N ALA A 38 -10.54 -2.98 -10.71
CA ALA A 38 -9.12 -3.33 -10.64
C ALA A 38 -8.46 -2.72 -9.40
N ALA A 39 -8.82 -1.49 -9.04
CA ALA A 39 -8.33 -0.82 -7.83
C ALA A 39 -8.74 -1.53 -6.52
N LEU A 40 -9.94 -2.13 -6.49
CA LEU A 40 -10.42 -2.90 -5.33
C LEU A 40 -9.69 -4.25 -5.21
N ASP A 41 -9.42 -4.90 -6.35
CA ASP A 41 -8.65 -6.15 -6.41
C ASP A 41 -7.18 -5.92 -6.02
N THR A 42 -6.53 -4.84 -6.48
CA THR A 42 -5.14 -4.51 -6.13
C THR A 42 -4.98 -4.12 -4.66
N GLN A 43 -5.97 -3.44 -4.06
CA GLN A 43 -6.00 -3.19 -2.62
C GLN A 43 -6.09 -4.48 -1.80
N LEU A 44 -6.99 -5.40 -2.18
CA LEU A 44 -7.12 -6.71 -1.53
C LEU A 44 -5.83 -7.55 -1.67
N LEU A 45 -5.16 -7.47 -2.81
CA LEU A 45 -3.85 -8.09 -3.03
C LEU A 45 -2.79 -7.48 -2.11
N ALA A 46 -2.73 -6.15 -1.98
CA ALA A 46 -1.81 -5.45 -1.07
C ALA A 46 -2.01 -5.90 0.38
N TYR A 47 -3.26 -6.02 0.84
CA TYR A 47 -3.54 -6.54 2.17
C TYR A 47 -3.13 -8.00 2.34
N SER A 48 -3.30 -8.83 1.31
CA SER A 48 -2.91 -10.24 1.34
C SER A 48 -1.38 -10.38 1.44
N ILE A 49 -0.63 -9.59 0.69
CA ILE A 49 0.84 -9.54 0.75
C ILE A 49 1.30 -9.01 2.11
N GLY A 50 0.70 -7.93 2.61
CA GLY A 50 1.02 -7.38 3.93
C GLY A 50 0.74 -8.39 5.05
N ARG A 51 -0.36 -9.12 4.97
CA ARG A 51 -0.68 -10.19 5.93
C ARG A 51 0.34 -11.32 5.89
N ASP A 52 0.79 -11.70 4.71
CA ASP A 52 1.81 -12.75 4.56
C ASP A 52 3.17 -12.28 5.13
N ARG A 53 3.57 -11.02 4.89
CA ARG A 53 4.80 -10.44 5.45
C ARG A 53 4.79 -10.37 6.98
N VAL A 54 3.66 -10.04 7.59
CA VAL A 54 3.50 -10.10 9.05
C VAL A 54 3.56 -11.56 9.54
N ARG A 55 2.87 -12.47 8.85
CA ARG A 55 2.83 -13.91 9.23
C ARG A 55 4.21 -14.56 9.15
N THR A 56 5.02 -14.20 8.16
CA THR A 56 6.38 -14.72 7.96
C THR A 56 7.42 -14.05 8.87
N GLY A 57 7.04 -12.98 9.58
CA GLY A 57 7.96 -12.19 10.39
C GLY A 57 8.92 -11.33 9.57
N ALA A 58 8.66 -11.16 8.27
CA ALA A 58 9.43 -10.25 7.41
C ALA A 58 9.23 -8.78 7.80
N VAL A 59 8.13 -8.49 8.50
CA VAL A 59 7.77 -7.16 8.98
C VAL A 59 7.39 -7.26 10.44
N SER A 60 8.00 -6.42 11.28
CA SER A 60 7.80 -6.42 12.74
C SER A 60 6.54 -5.68 13.21
N TYR A 61 5.80 -5.07 12.29
CA TYR A 61 4.59 -4.30 12.58
C TYR A 61 3.35 -5.19 12.65
N ASP A 62 2.38 -4.79 13.48
CA ASP A 62 1.07 -5.41 13.50
C ASP A 62 0.33 -5.19 12.17
N PHE A 63 -0.36 -6.23 11.70
CA PHE A 63 -1.17 -6.17 10.47
C PHE A 63 -2.12 -4.97 10.39
N PRO A 64 -2.92 -4.60 11.43
CA PRO A 64 -3.78 -3.43 11.37
C PRO A 64 -3.02 -2.11 11.18
N ILE A 65 -1.80 -1.98 11.70
CA ILE A 65 -0.95 -0.79 11.52
C ILE A 65 -0.45 -0.74 10.07
N LEU A 66 0.04 -1.87 9.57
CA LEU A 66 0.50 -2.01 8.19
C LEU A 66 -0.62 -1.76 7.17
N MET A 67 -1.83 -2.22 7.47
CA MET A 67 -3.01 -2.02 6.63
C MET A 67 -3.35 -0.54 6.48
N GLN A 68 -3.35 0.22 7.58
CA GLN A 68 -3.55 1.67 7.53
C GLN A 68 -2.44 2.39 6.75
N ALA A 69 -1.19 1.92 6.87
CA ALA A 69 -0.07 2.49 6.12
C ALA A 69 -0.22 2.26 4.60
N ILE A 70 -0.65 1.06 4.19
CA ILE A 70 -0.93 0.73 2.80
C ILE A 70 -2.04 1.64 2.25
N GLU A 71 -3.14 1.78 2.99
CA GLU A 71 -4.24 2.68 2.61
C GLU A 71 -3.77 4.12 2.44
N HIS A 72 -2.94 4.60 3.38
CA HIS A 72 -2.41 5.95 3.34
C HIS A 72 -1.51 6.18 2.12
N VAL A 73 -0.64 5.22 1.79
CA VAL A 73 0.25 5.31 0.60
C VAL A 73 -0.56 5.31 -0.69
N ILE A 74 -1.53 4.40 -0.84
CA ILE A 74 -2.38 4.32 -2.03
C ILE A 74 -3.20 5.61 -2.18
N ALA A 75 -3.82 6.10 -1.10
CA ALA A 75 -4.59 7.33 -1.12
C ALA A 75 -3.73 8.56 -1.47
N ARG A 76 -2.50 8.61 -0.96
CA ARG A 76 -1.55 9.71 -1.23
C ARG A 76 -1.12 9.74 -2.70
N GLU A 77 -0.75 8.61 -3.29
CA GLU A 77 -0.35 8.53 -4.70
C GLU A 77 -1.51 8.87 -5.64
N LYS A 78 -2.73 8.42 -5.30
CA LYS A 78 -3.95 8.78 -6.04
C LYS A 78 -4.27 10.28 -5.98
N SER A 79 -4.02 10.91 -4.83
CA SER A 79 -4.21 12.36 -4.65
C SER A 79 -3.11 13.18 -5.33
N ALA A 80 -1.91 12.63 -5.48
CA ALA A 80 -0.78 13.30 -6.15
C ALA A 80 -0.87 13.22 -7.68
N SER A 81 -1.68 12.31 -8.22
CA SER A 81 -1.91 12.11 -9.65
C SER A 81 -3.14 12.87 -10.19
N LEU A 82 -3.79 13.69 -9.35
CA LEU A 82 -4.96 14.54 -9.64
C LEU A 82 -4.55 16.01 -9.76
#